data_AF-A0A833RW34-F1
#
_entry.id   AF-A0A833RW34-F1
#
_cell.length_a   1.000
_cell.length_b   1.000
_cell.length_c   1.000
_cell.angle_alpha   90.00
_cell.angle_beta   90.00
_cell.angle_gamma   90.00
#
_symmetry.space_group_name_H-M   'P 1'
#
loop_
_entity.id
_entity.type
_entity.pdbx_description
1 polymer ?
#
loop_
_entity_poly.entity_id
_entity_poly.type
_entity_poly.pdbx_seq_one_letter_code
_entity_poly.pdbx_strand_id
1 'polypeptide(L)'
;MADREPQQKRKKQSVISDFLYSAKFQKLFSEHWHNRTDIKTDNFEVISKPFRVCRISNFICNEELMDEIKNELLDVRIKRNCIDLYQFEQTEDLITVDREFLNLLYMTFESDLSEWMERNTKIRLSKKISMSSSCYYDTDYLLCHDDNMGDRKIAFVLYLSKDWTEDDGGALDLFDTDENNLPRNVVKSLIPEYNSLVFFEVLENSFHQVAEIKSPNKSRWSINGWFHGPLRPRVWRPRTEILSNYIDPTPESVDLDYWISQCYLFPKIIKQIHEDVERNSYTFLSDYLKDEIYATLRTDLASDSIVWKKVGPADIRNYEVADEETLPDVLKKFYNMFKSTTMFQLLKDYTELDLVVSEEEVTKPRMQIELQRWTSGCYTLICDKLLDNEPYTYVNDEKCYSNIYSSDSEENASNNSNDDDKNNTTSECNTSLSSPEQKEFDENDPLQKIIHSRCARTVSKNLLMSSPIKLKASSPQKPKYRDTDDSDVSDIGDYLSDPVECSDPEKEPGVLDVIIQFNTGHVSEEHTIDYVNPKEQDGVLIEVPSKDNHLCLVFKNVSVTRLHKYVNHYCTDYFYNLICTYYED
;
A
#
# COMPACT_ATOMS: atom_id res chain seq x y z
N MET A 1 46.61 52.39 26.46
CA MET A 1 45.89 51.24 27.04
C MET A 1 44.58 51.09 26.30
N ALA A 2 44.34 49.92 25.72
CA ALA A 2 43.06 49.48 25.19
C ALA A 2 43.24 47.98 24.94
N ASP A 3 43.13 47.19 26.01
CA ASP A 3 43.20 45.74 25.91
C ASP A 3 42.06 45.24 25.02
N ARG A 4 42.41 44.53 23.95
CA ARG A 4 41.44 43.72 23.20
C ARG A 4 41.41 42.36 23.87
N GLU A 5 40.33 42.08 24.59
CA GLU A 5 40.06 40.76 25.12
C GLU A 5 40.08 39.72 23.98
N PRO A 6 40.69 38.54 24.19
CA PRO A 6 40.65 37.49 23.19
C PRO A 6 39.21 36.96 23.08
N GLN A 7 38.64 37.04 21.87
CA GLN A 7 37.34 36.42 21.57
C GLN A 7 37.36 34.95 22.01
N GLN A 8 36.47 34.60 22.92
CA GLN A 8 36.29 33.21 23.34
C GLN A 8 35.96 32.38 22.10
N LYS A 9 36.77 31.36 21.81
CA LYS A 9 36.42 30.34 20.82
C LYS A 9 35.06 29.77 21.23
N ARG A 10 34.03 29.97 20.41
CA ARG A 10 32.74 29.26 20.53
C ARG A 10 33.08 27.78 20.69
N LYS A 11 32.72 27.17 21.84
CA LYS A 11 32.81 25.72 21.99
C LYS A 11 31.94 25.09 20.90
N LYS A 12 32.41 24.02 20.26
CA LYS A 12 31.55 23.19 19.38
C LYS A 12 30.33 22.82 20.22
N GLN A 13 29.14 23.25 19.82
CA GLN A 13 27.92 23.01 20.59
C GLN A 13 27.65 21.50 20.51
N SER A 14 27.82 20.79 21.63
CA SER A 14 27.58 19.35 21.69
C SER A 14 26.08 19.14 21.50
N VAL A 15 25.67 18.52 20.40
CA VAL A 15 24.26 18.24 20.08
C VAL A 15 23.81 16.96 20.78
N ILE A 16 24.67 15.95 20.78
CA ILE A 16 24.44 14.63 21.38
C ILE A 16 24.95 14.62 22.82
N SER A 17 24.24 13.95 23.72
CA SER A 17 24.61 13.80 25.12
C SER A 17 26.01 13.21 25.33
N ASP A 18 26.84 13.90 26.13
CA ASP A 18 28.26 13.55 26.36
C ASP A 18 28.48 12.12 26.90
N PHE A 19 27.48 11.50 27.53
CA PHE A 19 27.60 10.13 28.06
C PHE A 19 27.85 9.09 26.96
N LEU A 20 27.39 9.32 25.72
CA LEU A 20 27.62 8.42 24.58
C LEU A 20 29.11 8.30 24.24
N TYR A 21 29.91 9.34 24.52
CA TYR A 21 31.36 9.33 24.32
C TYR A 21 32.12 8.73 25.51
N SER A 22 31.47 8.46 26.64
CA SER A 22 32.13 7.87 27.81
C SER A 22 32.62 6.45 27.51
N ALA A 23 33.86 6.14 27.93
CA ALA A 23 34.46 4.82 27.72
C ALA A 23 33.67 3.69 28.42
N LYS A 24 32.99 4.01 29.53
CA LYS A 24 32.11 3.06 30.24
C LYS A 24 30.89 2.69 29.40
N PHE A 25 30.22 3.67 28.79
CA PHE A 25 29.05 3.45 27.95
C PHE A 25 29.42 2.68 26.68
N GLN A 26 30.41 3.17 25.91
CA GLN A 26 30.83 2.52 24.66
C GLN A 26 31.27 1.07 24.88
N LYS A 27 32.02 0.77 25.97
CA LYS A 27 32.38 -0.60 26.30
C LYS A 27 31.15 -1.47 26.56
N LEU A 28 30.22 -1.03 27.40
CA LEU A 28 29.04 -1.80 27.78
C LEU A 28 28.10 -2.02 26.58
N PHE A 29 27.87 -0.98 25.78
CA PHE A 29 27.10 -1.09 24.54
C PHE A 29 27.75 -2.10 23.58
N SER A 30 29.05 -1.94 23.28
CA SER A 30 29.76 -2.81 22.33
C SER A 30 29.81 -4.27 22.81
N GLU A 31 29.98 -4.51 24.11
CA GLU A 31 29.91 -5.84 24.71
C GLU A 31 28.55 -6.51 24.45
N HIS A 32 27.43 -5.84 24.77
CA HIS A 32 26.09 -6.40 24.57
C HIS A 32 25.68 -6.52 23.09
N TRP A 33 26.04 -5.52 22.27
CA TRP A 33 25.74 -5.49 20.83
C TRP A 33 26.45 -6.60 20.04
N HIS A 34 27.70 -6.92 20.40
CA HIS A 34 28.47 -7.99 19.75
C HIS A 34 28.15 -9.37 20.31
N ASN A 35 27.95 -9.50 21.62
CA ASN A 35 27.61 -10.78 22.25
C ASN A 35 26.14 -11.20 22.02
N ARG A 36 25.31 -10.32 21.43
CA ARG A 36 23.86 -10.53 21.22
C ARG A 36 23.14 -10.84 22.54
N THR A 37 23.40 -10.02 23.55
CA THR A 37 22.83 -10.18 24.90
C THR A 37 22.03 -8.95 25.29
N ASP A 38 20.78 -9.15 25.71
CA ASP A 38 19.90 -8.06 26.12
C ASP A 38 20.47 -7.29 27.33
N ILE A 39 20.18 -5.99 27.40
CA ILE A 39 20.41 -5.16 28.59
C ILE A 39 19.44 -3.98 28.58
N LYS A 40 18.97 -3.59 29.77
CA LYS A 40 18.23 -2.35 29.98
C LYS A 40 18.84 -1.57 31.13
N THR A 41 19.06 -0.28 30.92
CA THR A 41 19.54 0.70 31.90
C THR A 41 18.74 1.98 31.74
N ASP A 42 18.92 2.94 32.65
CA ASP A 42 18.24 4.24 32.63
C ASP A 42 18.56 5.08 31.36
N ASN A 43 19.71 4.84 30.71
CA ASN A 43 20.17 5.62 29.56
C ASN A 43 20.09 4.87 28.22
N PHE A 44 20.00 3.54 28.23
CA PHE A 44 19.89 2.74 26.99
C PHE A 44 19.35 1.33 27.23
N GLU A 45 18.73 0.76 26.19
CA GLU A 45 18.23 -0.62 26.11
C GLU A 45 18.77 -1.27 24.82
N VAL A 46 19.43 -2.43 24.91
CA VAL A 46 19.78 -3.28 23.76
C VAL A 46 18.91 -4.53 23.80
N ILE A 47 18.30 -4.82 22.65
CA ILE A 47 17.44 -5.97 22.39
C ILE A 47 18.14 -6.82 21.32
N SER A 48 18.35 -8.10 21.59
CA SER A 48 19.09 -9.02 20.72
C SER A 48 18.19 -9.83 19.77
N LYS A 49 16.89 -9.89 20.05
CA LYS A 49 15.87 -10.66 19.32
C LYS A 49 14.62 -9.80 19.07
N PRO A 50 13.94 -9.93 17.92
CA PRO A 50 14.20 -10.90 16.83
C PRO A 50 15.49 -10.59 16.04
N PHE A 51 15.87 -9.31 15.99
CA PHE A 51 17.16 -8.82 15.51
C PHE A 51 17.72 -7.76 16.48
N ARG A 52 18.91 -7.22 16.20
CA ARG A 52 19.59 -6.27 17.10
C ARG A 52 19.00 -4.87 16.98
N VAL A 53 18.39 -4.40 18.06
CA VAL A 53 17.86 -3.04 18.21
C VAL A 53 18.48 -2.40 19.45
N CYS A 54 18.77 -1.10 19.39
CA CYS A 54 19.21 -0.30 20.53
C CYS A 54 18.33 0.95 20.66
N ARG A 55 17.83 1.25 21.86
CA ARG A 55 17.30 2.57 22.22
C ARG A 55 18.31 3.28 23.11
N ILE A 56 18.64 4.53 22.79
CA ILE A 56 19.40 5.44 23.67
C ILE A 56 18.44 6.55 24.11
N SER A 57 18.21 6.65 25.42
CA SER A 57 17.35 7.65 26.06
C SER A 57 18.15 8.94 26.33
N ASN A 58 17.48 10.09 26.33
CA ASN A 58 18.10 11.41 26.48
C ASN A 58 19.24 11.65 25.47
N PHE A 59 18.96 11.39 24.19
CA PHE A 59 19.97 11.35 23.13
C PHE A 59 20.52 12.74 22.78
N ILE A 60 19.66 13.73 22.58
CA ILE A 60 20.01 15.14 22.43
C ILE A 60 20.26 15.74 23.82
N CYS A 61 21.30 16.58 23.92
CA CYS A 61 21.91 16.96 25.19
C CYS A 61 21.06 17.83 26.13
N ASN A 62 20.02 18.50 25.61
CA ASN A 62 19.08 19.32 26.36
C ASN A 62 17.75 19.46 25.62
N GLU A 63 16.69 19.85 26.36
CA GLU A 63 15.35 20.01 25.80
C GLU A 63 15.18 21.27 24.93
N GLU A 64 15.94 22.34 25.20
CA GLU A 64 15.87 23.58 24.39
C GLU A 64 16.20 23.28 22.93
N LEU A 65 17.27 22.53 22.66
CA LEU A 65 17.65 22.11 21.31
C LEU A 65 16.63 21.16 20.66
N MET A 66 15.98 20.28 21.44
CA MET A 66 14.90 19.43 20.92
C MET A 66 13.67 20.24 20.53
N ASP A 67 13.30 21.24 21.33
CA ASP A 67 12.16 22.10 21.07
C ASP A 67 12.46 23.04 19.87
N GLU A 68 13.69 23.55 19.72
CA GLU A 68 14.09 24.32 18.52
C GLU A 68 14.13 23.48 17.23
N ILE A 69 14.66 22.25 17.27
CA ILE A 69 14.59 21.30 16.14
C ILE A 69 13.12 21.07 15.74
N LYS A 70 12.23 20.91 16.73
CA LYS A 70 10.80 20.71 16.48
C LYS A 70 10.13 21.96 15.93
N ASN A 71 10.50 23.15 16.39
CA ASN A 71 10.00 24.42 15.85
C ASN A 71 10.37 24.58 14.38
N GLU A 72 11.63 24.32 14.02
CA GLU A 72 12.07 24.41 12.61
C GLU A 72 11.33 23.41 11.71
N LEU A 73 11.03 22.20 12.20
CA LEU A 73 10.24 21.20 11.45
C LEU A 73 8.81 21.64 11.14
N LEU A 74 8.17 22.46 11.99
CA LEU A 74 6.82 22.97 11.74
C LEU A 74 6.77 23.93 10.53
N ASP A 75 7.90 24.54 10.18
CA ASP A 75 8.05 25.41 9.01
C ASP A 75 8.54 24.67 7.74
N VAL A 76 8.77 23.35 7.81
CA VAL A 76 9.18 22.54 6.65
C VAL A 76 7.95 22.06 5.89
N ARG A 77 8.04 22.05 4.55
CA ARG A 77 6.97 21.50 3.71
C ARG A 77 6.85 19.99 3.93
N ILE A 78 5.64 19.58 4.29
CA ILE A 78 5.24 18.20 4.49
C ILE A 78 4.31 17.76 3.35
N LYS A 79 4.38 16.47 3.01
CA LYS A 79 3.50 15.77 2.07
C LYS A 79 2.81 14.63 2.80
N ARG A 80 1.48 14.55 2.69
CA ARG A 80 0.72 13.34 3.06
C ARG A 80 1.03 12.25 2.05
N ASN A 81 1.57 11.13 2.52
CA ASN A 81 1.69 9.93 1.72
C ASN A 81 0.66 8.91 2.23
N CYS A 82 0.00 8.21 1.30
CA CYS A 82 -1.03 7.21 1.60
C CYS A 82 -0.99 6.16 0.49
N ILE A 83 -0.51 4.97 0.84
CA ILE A 83 -0.51 3.76 0.00
C ILE A 83 -0.96 2.58 0.86
N ASP A 84 -0.99 1.38 0.30
CA ASP A 84 -1.31 0.14 1.01
C ASP A 84 -0.41 -0.08 2.25
N LEU A 85 0.91 0.05 2.08
CA LEU A 85 1.91 -0.18 3.12
C LEU A 85 1.86 0.84 4.26
N TYR A 86 1.47 2.09 3.99
CA TYR A 86 1.55 3.16 4.98
C TYR A 86 0.65 4.36 4.68
N GLN A 87 0.22 5.03 5.75
CA GLN A 87 -0.28 6.39 5.67
C GLN A 87 0.33 7.25 6.79
N PHE A 88 0.97 8.36 6.41
CA PHE A 88 1.54 9.35 7.34
C PHE A 88 1.96 10.62 6.59
N GLU A 89 2.34 11.66 7.31
CA GLU A 89 2.91 12.89 6.77
C GLU A 89 4.44 12.87 6.82
N GLN A 90 5.13 13.20 5.73
CA GLN A 90 6.59 13.20 5.64
C GLN A 90 7.15 14.47 5.00
N THR A 91 8.33 14.91 5.43
CA THR A 91 9.15 15.90 4.69
C THR A 91 9.91 15.23 3.55
N GLU A 92 10.39 16.04 2.61
CA GLU A 92 11.54 15.65 1.75
C GLU A 92 12.80 15.42 2.61
N ASP A 93 13.90 14.93 2.01
CA ASP A 93 15.16 14.71 2.72
C ASP A 93 15.71 16.04 3.27
N LEU A 94 15.99 16.07 4.58
CA LEU A 94 16.38 17.25 5.34
C LEU A 94 17.74 17.82 4.91
N ILE A 95 18.54 17.08 4.12
CA ILE A 95 19.74 17.65 3.46
C ILE A 95 19.40 18.88 2.57
N THR A 96 18.16 18.97 2.08
CA THR A 96 17.69 20.07 1.22
C THR A 96 17.13 21.27 1.99
N VAL A 97 17.02 21.17 3.32
CA VAL A 97 16.29 22.13 4.16
C VAL A 97 17.25 23.11 4.84
N ASP A 98 17.28 24.35 4.36
CA ASP A 98 18.11 25.41 4.95
C ASP A 98 17.48 25.98 6.24
N ARG A 99 17.84 25.39 7.39
CA ARG A 99 17.42 25.74 8.75
C ARG A 99 18.57 25.46 9.74
N GLU A 100 18.78 26.29 10.76
CA GLU A 100 20.01 26.30 11.56
C GLU A 100 20.18 25.03 12.40
N PHE A 101 19.13 24.63 13.13
CA PHE A 101 19.17 23.47 14.02
C PHE A 101 19.01 22.14 13.27
N LEU A 102 18.24 22.10 12.18
CA LEU A 102 18.17 20.93 11.28
C LEU A 102 19.51 20.67 10.56
N ASN A 103 20.16 21.71 10.02
CA ASN A 103 21.50 21.58 9.44
C ASN A 103 22.50 21.10 10.51
N LEU A 104 22.44 21.65 11.72
CA LEU A 104 23.30 21.24 12.84
C LEU A 104 23.06 19.76 13.24
N LEU A 105 21.81 19.31 13.27
CA LEU A 105 21.45 17.91 13.55
C LEU A 105 21.94 16.99 12.44
N TYR A 106 21.65 17.30 11.17
CA TYR A 106 22.07 16.51 10.01
C TYR A 106 23.59 16.33 9.99
N MET A 107 24.35 17.43 10.11
CA MET A 107 25.82 17.40 10.15
C MET A 107 26.36 16.58 11.33
N THR A 108 25.68 16.60 12.47
CA THR A 108 26.04 15.77 13.63
C THR A 108 25.80 14.29 13.36
N PHE A 109 24.71 13.94 12.65
CA PHE A 109 24.44 12.56 12.25
C PHE A 109 25.48 12.07 11.23
N GLU A 110 25.74 12.85 10.18
CA GLU A 110 26.66 12.52 9.10
C GLU A 110 28.11 12.33 9.58
N SER A 111 28.54 13.14 10.55
CA SER A 111 29.90 13.12 11.10
C SER A 111 30.01 12.36 12.42
N ASP A 112 29.76 13.04 13.55
CA ASP A 112 30.06 12.57 14.90
C ASP A 112 29.33 11.24 15.23
N LEU A 113 28.05 11.10 14.83
CA LEU A 113 27.27 9.88 15.08
C LEU A 113 27.62 8.75 14.11
N SER A 114 27.83 9.02 12.82
CA SER A 114 28.26 8.02 11.83
C SER A 114 29.58 7.35 12.24
N GLU A 115 30.55 8.15 12.70
CA GLU A 115 31.82 7.62 13.26
C GLU A 115 31.61 6.87 14.58
N TRP A 116 30.65 7.26 15.41
CA TRP A 116 30.28 6.51 16.61
C TRP A 116 29.66 5.16 16.25
N MET A 117 28.75 5.12 15.27
CA MET A 117 28.07 3.93 14.79
C MET A 117 29.06 2.93 14.21
N GLU A 118 29.90 3.32 13.24
CA GLU A 118 30.90 2.42 12.64
C GLU A 118 31.88 1.88 13.69
N ARG A 119 32.34 2.74 14.62
CA ARG A 119 33.25 2.35 15.71
C ARG A 119 32.65 1.34 16.66
N ASN A 120 31.38 1.50 17.05
CA ASN A 120 30.77 0.70 18.11
C ASN A 120 29.96 -0.51 17.60
N THR A 121 29.37 -0.43 16.41
CA THR A 121 28.61 -1.54 15.79
C THR A 121 29.47 -2.45 14.90
N LYS A 122 30.62 -1.95 14.43
CA LYS A 122 31.52 -2.57 13.43
C LYS A 122 30.87 -2.76 12.05
N ILE A 123 29.78 -2.04 11.76
CA ILE A 123 29.15 -1.98 10.44
C ILE A 123 29.85 -0.87 9.65
N ARG A 124 30.35 -1.19 8.45
CA ARG A 124 31.05 -0.22 7.58
C ARG A 124 30.07 0.72 6.90
N LEU A 125 30.31 2.03 7.01
CA LEU A 125 29.43 3.08 6.48
C LEU A 125 30.13 3.88 5.37
N SER A 126 29.36 4.62 4.58
CA SER A 126 29.83 5.48 3.48
C SER A 126 29.77 6.98 3.80
N LYS A 127 29.56 7.33 5.07
CA LYS A 127 29.22 8.68 5.60
C LYS A 127 27.90 9.27 5.10
N LYS A 128 27.45 8.95 3.87
CA LYS A 128 26.10 9.24 3.37
C LYS A 128 25.04 8.81 4.39
N ILE A 129 24.14 9.74 4.70
CA ILE A 129 22.89 9.51 5.41
C ILE A 129 21.72 9.94 4.53
N SER A 130 20.54 9.38 4.76
CA SER A 130 19.27 9.97 4.37
C SER A 130 18.48 10.24 5.64
N MET A 131 17.82 11.39 5.72
CA MET A 131 17.12 11.84 6.92
C MET A 131 15.84 12.58 6.55
N SER A 132 14.70 12.16 7.08
CA SER A 132 13.40 12.82 6.90
C SER A 132 12.70 12.98 8.24
N SER A 133 11.75 13.90 8.35
CA SER A 133 10.81 13.94 9.46
C SER A 133 9.49 13.31 9.05
N SER A 134 8.92 12.49 9.94
CA SER A 134 7.60 11.89 9.79
C SER A 134 6.68 12.32 10.94
N CYS A 135 5.43 12.62 10.61
CA CYS A 135 4.35 12.91 11.55
C CYS A 135 3.21 11.91 11.30
N TYR A 136 2.79 11.21 12.35
CA TYR A 136 1.68 10.26 12.32
C TYR A 136 0.54 10.82 13.20
N TYR A 137 -0.65 10.96 12.65
CA TYR A 137 -1.88 11.33 13.35
C TYR A 137 -2.73 10.10 13.61
N ASP A 138 -3.91 10.28 14.21
CA ASP A 138 -4.90 9.24 14.41
C ASP A 138 -5.17 8.37 13.17
N THR A 139 -5.26 7.06 13.37
CA THR A 139 -5.31 6.01 12.33
C THR A 139 -4.05 5.83 11.47
N ASP A 140 -3.01 6.65 11.60
CA ASP A 140 -1.79 6.51 10.80
C ASP A 140 -0.94 5.30 11.21
N TYR A 141 -0.27 4.70 10.22
CA TYR A 141 0.52 3.48 10.38
C TYR A 141 1.61 3.35 9.30
N LEU A 142 2.56 2.44 9.52
CA LEU A 142 3.48 1.93 8.51
C LEU A 142 3.66 0.43 8.77
N LEU A 143 3.12 -0.42 7.90
CA LEU A 143 2.96 -1.87 8.11
C LEU A 143 4.28 -2.64 7.95
N CYS A 144 4.21 -3.98 8.06
CA CYS A 144 5.38 -4.84 8.18
C CYS A 144 6.32 -4.78 6.96
N HIS A 145 7.55 -4.30 7.15
CA HIS A 145 8.61 -4.20 6.14
C HIS A 145 10.00 -4.45 6.74
N ASP A 146 11.01 -4.72 5.91
CA ASP A 146 12.36 -5.12 6.34
C ASP A 146 13.44 -4.02 6.23
N ASP A 147 13.12 -2.91 5.55
CA ASP A 147 14.02 -1.80 5.20
C ASP A 147 15.24 -2.17 4.30
N ASN A 148 15.30 -3.40 3.78
CA ASN A 148 16.46 -4.00 3.14
C ASN A 148 16.61 -3.59 1.66
N MET A 149 16.73 -2.28 1.44
CA MET A 149 16.83 -1.65 0.11
C MET A 149 18.23 -1.05 -0.13
N GLY A 150 18.86 -1.46 -1.24
CA GLY A 150 20.08 -0.84 -1.77
C GLY A 150 21.27 -0.78 -0.83
N ASP A 151 21.74 0.44 -0.54
CA ASP A 151 22.95 0.72 0.25
C ASP A 151 22.68 0.93 1.75
N ARG A 152 21.43 0.89 2.21
CA ARG A 152 21.03 1.02 3.64
C ARG A 152 21.76 0.00 4.53
N LYS A 153 22.13 0.40 5.76
CA LYS A 153 22.86 -0.45 6.72
C LYS A 153 22.36 -0.36 8.16
N ILE A 154 22.08 0.85 8.64
CA ILE A 154 21.53 1.07 9.99
C ILE A 154 20.34 2.02 9.83
N ALA A 155 19.14 1.57 10.18
CA ALA A 155 17.97 2.42 10.27
C ALA A 155 17.96 3.12 11.64
N PHE A 156 17.43 4.33 11.70
CA PHE A 156 17.29 5.09 12.95
C PHE A 156 15.97 5.86 13.02
N VAL A 157 15.49 6.11 14.25
CA VAL A 157 14.33 6.92 14.58
C VAL A 157 14.62 7.70 15.87
N LEU A 158 14.55 9.03 15.81
CA LEU A 158 14.63 9.96 16.94
C LEU A 158 13.23 10.50 17.23
N TYR A 159 12.69 10.21 18.43
CA TYR A 159 11.32 10.59 18.79
C TYR A 159 11.23 11.99 19.40
N LEU A 160 10.34 12.83 18.86
CA LEU A 160 10.15 14.24 19.23
C LEU A 160 8.82 14.51 19.98
N SER A 161 8.13 13.46 20.42
CA SER A 161 6.79 13.55 21.01
C SER A 161 6.86 13.35 22.53
N LYS A 162 6.42 14.38 23.29
CA LYS A 162 6.29 14.33 24.75
C LYS A 162 5.00 13.56 25.13
N ASP A 163 4.96 13.01 26.34
CA ASP A 163 3.76 12.39 26.95
C ASP A 163 3.07 11.29 26.11
N TRP A 164 3.88 10.43 25.48
CA TRP A 164 3.41 9.27 24.70
C TRP A 164 3.31 8.00 25.57
N THR A 165 2.23 7.23 25.40
CA THR A 165 1.93 6.01 26.16
C THR A 165 1.61 4.83 25.24
N GLU A 166 1.38 3.65 25.82
CA GLU A 166 0.97 2.45 25.08
C GLU A 166 -0.44 2.59 24.46
N ASP A 167 -1.37 3.24 25.17
CA ASP A 167 -2.74 3.49 24.71
C ASP A 167 -2.79 4.42 23.48
N ASP A 168 -1.78 5.28 23.28
CA ASP A 168 -1.70 6.17 22.12
C ASP A 168 -1.37 5.43 20.80
N GLY A 169 -0.90 4.18 20.89
CA GLY A 169 -0.40 3.41 19.75
C GLY A 169 0.99 3.88 19.27
N GLY A 170 1.28 3.75 17.98
CA GLY A 170 2.54 4.27 17.40
C GLY A 170 3.83 3.52 17.79
N ALA A 171 3.71 2.36 18.43
CA ALA A 171 4.84 1.52 18.82
C ALA A 171 5.69 1.11 17.60
N LEU A 172 7.01 1.04 17.78
CA LEU A 172 7.88 0.30 16.87
C LEU A 172 7.79 -1.19 17.24
N ASP A 173 7.01 -1.92 16.46
CA ASP A 173 6.79 -3.35 16.61
C ASP A 173 7.85 -4.13 15.82
N LEU A 174 8.40 -5.20 16.41
CA LEU A 174 9.39 -6.08 15.80
C LEU A 174 8.81 -7.47 15.61
N PHE A 175 8.92 -8.01 14.39
CA PHE A 175 8.37 -9.32 14.04
C PHE A 175 9.38 -10.46 14.21
N ASP A 176 8.90 -11.61 14.69
CA ASP A 176 9.62 -12.85 14.49
C ASP A 176 9.44 -13.39 13.06
N THR A 177 10.37 -14.25 12.65
CA THR A 177 10.30 -14.94 11.36
C THR A 177 10.10 -16.44 11.54
N ASP A 178 9.50 -17.07 10.53
CA ASP A 178 9.38 -18.51 10.42
C ASP A 178 10.69 -19.17 9.90
N GLU A 179 10.62 -20.48 9.61
CA GLU A 179 11.72 -21.27 9.06
C GLU A 179 12.12 -20.88 7.62
N ASN A 180 11.26 -20.18 6.89
CA ASN A 180 11.52 -19.60 5.57
C ASN A 180 12.01 -18.15 5.64
N ASN A 181 12.24 -17.63 6.86
CA ASN A 181 12.59 -16.24 7.14
C ASN A 181 11.49 -15.22 6.76
N LEU A 182 10.21 -15.62 6.79
CA LEU A 182 9.05 -14.77 6.53
C LEU A 182 8.45 -14.24 7.85
N PRO A 183 7.99 -12.97 7.92
CA PRO A 183 7.51 -12.37 9.16
C PRO A 183 6.15 -12.90 9.57
N ARG A 184 5.96 -13.14 10.87
CA ARG A 184 4.79 -13.84 11.40
C ARG A 184 4.05 -13.07 12.49
N ASN A 185 4.68 -12.84 13.64
CA ASN A 185 4.05 -12.19 14.79
C ASN A 185 4.93 -11.09 15.37
N VAL A 186 4.30 -10.01 15.84
CA VAL A 186 4.96 -9.03 16.71
C VAL A 186 5.36 -9.74 18.00
N VAL A 187 6.64 -9.71 18.35
CA VAL A 187 7.20 -10.34 19.57
C VAL A 187 7.80 -9.33 20.54
N LYS A 188 7.94 -8.07 20.12
CA LYS A 188 8.45 -6.97 20.92
C LYS A 188 7.92 -5.66 20.37
N SER A 189 7.42 -4.80 21.25
CA SER A 189 6.95 -3.45 20.92
C SER A 189 7.76 -2.42 21.71
N LEU A 190 8.23 -1.37 21.04
CA LEU A 190 8.93 -0.25 21.66
C LEU A 190 8.02 0.98 21.59
N ILE A 191 7.50 1.40 22.74
CA ILE A 191 6.72 2.65 22.84
C ILE A 191 7.66 3.84 22.56
N PRO A 192 7.26 4.82 21.74
CA PRO A 192 8.01 6.06 21.52
C PRO A 192 8.32 6.77 22.84
N GLU A 193 9.60 7.07 23.08
CA GLU A 193 10.06 7.76 24.28
C GLU A 193 10.70 9.09 23.85
N TYR A 194 10.23 10.21 24.38
CA TYR A 194 10.72 11.54 24.03
C TYR A 194 12.24 11.66 24.18
N ASN A 195 12.90 12.29 23.20
CA ASN A 195 14.36 12.43 23.16
C ASN A 195 15.09 11.08 23.26
N SER A 196 14.53 10.02 22.68
CA SER A 196 15.24 8.75 22.49
C SER A 196 15.52 8.47 21.02
N LEU A 197 16.74 7.97 20.76
CA LEU A 197 17.16 7.45 19.46
C LEU A 197 17.05 5.93 19.49
N VAL A 198 16.19 5.36 18.67
CA VAL A 198 16.19 3.93 18.35
C VAL A 198 16.99 3.72 17.07
N PHE A 199 17.82 2.67 17.02
CA PHE A 199 18.47 2.23 15.78
C PHE A 199 18.63 0.71 15.74
N PHE A 200 18.70 0.17 14.53
CA PHE A 200 18.90 -1.27 14.29
C PHE A 200 19.66 -1.52 12.99
N GLU A 201 20.30 -2.69 12.90
CA GLU A 201 20.95 -3.13 11.66
C GLU A 201 19.88 -3.58 10.66
N VAL A 202 19.93 -3.03 9.44
CA VAL A 202 19.08 -3.44 8.32
C VAL A 202 19.56 -4.81 7.84
N LEU A 203 18.66 -5.78 7.70
CA LEU A 203 18.90 -7.20 7.40
C LEU A 203 17.75 -7.77 6.57
N GLU A 204 17.95 -8.94 5.95
CA GLU A 204 16.86 -9.73 5.31
C GLU A 204 15.74 -10.15 6.28
N ASN A 205 15.90 -9.91 7.59
CA ASN A 205 14.97 -10.29 8.63
C ASN A 205 14.70 -9.17 9.67
N SER A 206 15.04 -7.90 9.36
CA SER A 206 14.72 -6.75 10.22
C SER A 206 13.27 -6.29 10.08
N PHE A 207 12.33 -7.25 10.12
CA PHE A 207 10.90 -6.98 9.92
C PHE A 207 10.30 -6.20 11.08
N HIS A 208 9.72 -5.05 10.77
CA HIS A 208 9.15 -4.14 11.75
C HIS A 208 7.98 -3.34 11.15
N GLN A 209 7.18 -2.72 12.03
CA GLN A 209 6.12 -1.78 11.65
C GLN A 209 6.05 -0.61 12.65
N VAL A 210 5.45 0.50 12.24
CA VAL A 210 4.87 1.49 13.16
C VAL A 210 3.41 1.11 13.36
N ALA A 211 3.08 0.65 14.57
CA ALA A 211 1.71 0.34 14.95
C ALA A 211 0.80 1.58 14.79
N GLU A 212 -0.47 1.34 14.52
CA GLU A 212 -1.50 2.38 14.36
C GLU A 212 -1.48 3.40 15.52
N ILE A 213 -1.63 4.69 15.21
CA ILE A 213 -1.94 5.72 16.21
C ILE A 213 -3.43 5.66 16.57
N LYS A 214 -3.75 5.66 17.87
CA LYS A 214 -5.13 5.55 18.40
C LYS A 214 -5.56 6.77 19.20
N SER A 215 -4.90 7.89 18.94
CA SER A 215 -4.92 9.09 19.78
C SER A 215 -5.40 10.29 18.96
N PRO A 216 -6.72 10.59 18.92
CA PRO A 216 -7.32 11.61 18.05
C PRO A 216 -6.85 13.05 18.29
N ASN A 217 -6.14 13.29 19.39
CA ASN A 217 -5.68 14.61 19.81
C ASN A 217 -4.15 14.72 19.95
N LYS A 218 -3.39 13.69 19.53
CA LYS A 218 -1.92 13.70 19.55
C LYS A 218 -1.36 13.45 18.15
N SER A 219 -0.12 13.87 17.92
CA SER A 219 0.63 13.53 16.72
C SER A 219 2.04 13.06 17.07
N ARG A 220 2.46 11.95 16.47
CA ARG A 220 3.74 11.29 16.71
C ARG A 220 4.77 11.80 15.70
N TRP A 221 5.53 12.78 16.13
CA TRP A 221 6.69 13.32 15.43
C TRP A 221 7.95 12.48 15.68
N SER A 222 8.66 12.17 14.61
CA SER A 222 10.00 11.57 14.65
C SER A 222 10.87 12.00 13.48
N ILE A 223 12.18 12.12 13.69
CA ILE A 223 13.17 12.20 12.61
C ILE A 223 13.71 10.80 12.37
N ASN A 224 13.63 10.29 11.16
CA ASN A 224 14.00 8.92 10.82
C ASN A 224 14.79 8.85 9.51
N GLY A 225 15.52 7.76 9.32
CA GLY A 225 16.35 7.59 8.14
C GLY A 225 17.36 6.46 8.27
N TRP A 226 18.39 6.51 7.42
CA TRP A 226 19.38 5.45 7.30
C TRP A 226 20.81 5.98 7.24
N PHE A 227 21.73 5.25 7.88
CA PHE A 227 23.13 5.28 7.53
C PHE A 227 23.38 4.30 6.38
N HIS A 228 24.06 4.78 5.33
CA HIS A 228 24.38 4.00 4.15
C HIS A 228 25.79 3.42 4.25
N GLY A 229 26.07 2.41 3.45
CA GLY A 229 27.39 1.77 3.37
C GLY A 229 27.54 0.95 2.10
N PRO A 230 28.62 0.17 1.95
CA PRO A 230 28.85 -0.63 0.74
C PRO A 230 27.65 -1.50 0.39
N LEU A 231 27.30 -1.60 -0.90
CA LEU A 231 26.26 -2.50 -1.37
C LEU A 231 26.54 -3.93 -0.91
N ARG A 232 25.50 -4.60 -0.40
CA ARG A 232 25.57 -6.06 -0.17
C ARG A 232 25.30 -6.75 -1.51
N PRO A 233 26.01 -7.83 -1.87
CA PRO A 233 25.61 -8.68 -2.98
C PRO A 233 24.17 -9.17 -2.72
N ARG A 234 23.23 -8.88 -3.65
CA ARG A 234 21.84 -9.36 -3.55
C ARG A 234 21.86 -10.88 -3.72
N VAL A 235 21.81 -11.62 -2.60
CA VAL A 235 21.59 -13.06 -2.64
C VAL A 235 20.10 -13.25 -2.90
N TRP A 236 19.73 -13.42 -4.17
CA TRP A 236 18.35 -13.74 -4.51
C TRP A 236 17.99 -15.09 -3.90
N ARG A 237 17.11 -15.03 -2.89
CA ARG A 237 16.39 -16.20 -2.38
C ARG A 237 14.98 -16.09 -2.96
N PRO A 238 14.54 -17.03 -3.81
CA PRO A 238 13.14 -17.05 -4.20
C PRO A 238 12.30 -17.15 -2.94
N ARG A 239 11.29 -16.30 -2.84
CA ARG A 239 10.29 -16.39 -1.78
C ARG A 239 9.54 -17.70 -1.99
N THR A 240 9.45 -18.56 -0.97
CA THR A 240 8.69 -19.81 -1.08
C THR A 240 7.27 -19.49 -1.58
N GLU A 241 6.89 -20.05 -2.73
CA GLU A 241 5.56 -19.84 -3.31
C GLU A 241 4.48 -20.27 -2.31
N ILE A 242 3.46 -19.44 -2.15
CA ILE A 242 2.30 -19.78 -1.33
C ILE A 242 1.50 -20.81 -2.13
N LEU A 243 1.58 -22.07 -1.72
CA LEU A 243 0.88 -23.18 -2.36
C LEU A 243 -0.62 -22.87 -2.48
N SER A 244 -1.08 -22.77 -3.72
CA SER A 244 -2.47 -22.49 -4.06
C SER A 244 -3.32 -23.75 -3.94
N ASN A 245 -4.23 -23.76 -2.97
CA ASN A 245 -5.17 -24.85 -2.73
C ASN A 245 -6.35 -24.77 -3.71
N TYR A 246 -6.11 -25.18 -4.95
CA TYR A 246 -7.16 -25.28 -5.97
C TYR A 246 -8.16 -26.40 -5.65
N ILE A 247 -9.43 -26.14 -5.89
CA ILE A 247 -10.58 -27.02 -5.64
C ILE A 247 -11.33 -27.24 -6.95
N ASP A 248 -11.60 -28.49 -7.29
CA ASP A 248 -12.46 -28.90 -8.41
C ASP A 248 -13.94 -28.66 -8.07
N PRO A 249 -14.82 -28.37 -9.06
CA PRO A 249 -16.26 -28.28 -8.88
C PRO A 249 -16.83 -29.57 -8.26
N THR A 250 -17.58 -29.43 -7.17
CA THR A 250 -18.27 -30.58 -6.55
C THR A 250 -19.50 -30.94 -7.38
N PRO A 251 -19.73 -32.23 -7.70
CA PRO A 251 -20.85 -32.66 -8.55
C PRO A 251 -22.22 -32.63 -7.83
N GLU A 252 -22.33 -31.87 -6.73
CA GLU A 252 -23.56 -31.75 -5.95
C GLU A 252 -24.55 -30.81 -6.67
N SER A 253 -25.76 -31.30 -6.91
CA SER A 253 -26.86 -30.46 -7.40
C SER A 253 -27.47 -29.71 -6.22
N VAL A 254 -27.44 -28.39 -6.26
CA VAL A 254 -27.93 -27.51 -5.18
C VAL A 254 -29.16 -26.75 -5.66
N ASP A 255 -30.22 -26.73 -4.85
CA ASP A 255 -31.38 -25.88 -5.13
C ASP A 255 -31.03 -24.42 -4.86
N LEU A 256 -30.70 -23.69 -5.93
CA LEU A 256 -30.33 -22.28 -5.85
C LEU A 256 -31.51 -21.37 -5.48
N ASP A 257 -32.77 -21.73 -5.74
CA ASP A 257 -33.90 -20.90 -5.30
C ASP A 257 -33.96 -20.88 -3.77
N TYR A 258 -33.62 -21.97 -3.07
CA TYR A 258 -33.60 -21.96 -1.60
C TYR A 258 -32.72 -20.84 -1.01
N TRP A 259 -31.57 -20.54 -1.61
CA TRP A 259 -30.58 -19.58 -1.09
C TRP A 259 -30.74 -18.17 -1.68
N ILE A 260 -30.93 -18.07 -2.99
CA ILE A 260 -30.75 -16.83 -3.77
C ILE A 260 -32.10 -16.13 -4.00
N SER A 261 -32.08 -14.81 -3.98
CA SER A 261 -33.23 -13.98 -4.34
C SER A 261 -33.66 -14.25 -5.78
N GLN A 262 -34.90 -14.71 -5.95
CA GLN A 262 -35.43 -15.27 -7.20
C GLN A 262 -35.27 -14.36 -8.43
N CYS A 263 -35.19 -13.03 -8.24
CA CYS A 263 -34.85 -12.08 -9.31
C CYS A 263 -33.60 -12.48 -10.09
N TYR A 264 -32.56 -12.96 -9.40
CA TYR A 264 -31.26 -13.29 -9.96
C TYR A 264 -31.20 -14.63 -10.70
N LEU A 265 -32.29 -15.41 -10.68
CA LEU A 265 -32.44 -16.66 -11.42
C LEU A 265 -33.33 -16.51 -12.68
N PHE A 266 -33.89 -15.32 -12.95
CA PHE A 266 -34.69 -15.10 -14.16
C PHE A 266 -33.78 -14.79 -15.38
N PRO A 267 -34.00 -15.43 -16.55
CA PRO A 267 -33.17 -15.25 -17.75
C PRO A 267 -32.97 -13.80 -18.20
N LYS A 268 -33.98 -12.93 -18.00
CA LYS A 268 -33.87 -11.51 -18.34
C LYS A 268 -32.87 -10.76 -17.44
N ILE A 269 -32.81 -11.10 -16.15
CA ILE A 269 -31.88 -10.48 -15.19
C ILE A 269 -30.48 -11.06 -15.38
N ILE A 270 -30.37 -12.38 -15.58
CA ILE A 270 -29.10 -13.05 -15.95
C ILE A 270 -28.45 -12.34 -17.14
N LYS A 271 -29.22 -12.08 -18.22
CA LYS A 271 -28.70 -11.35 -19.39
C LYS A 271 -28.24 -9.92 -19.08
N GLN A 272 -28.92 -9.21 -18.17
CA GLN A 272 -28.52 -7.87 -17.75
C GLN A 272 -27.22 -7.88 -16.93
N ILE A 273 -27.05 -8.88 -16.05
CA ILE A 273 -25.82 -9.10 -15.28
C ILE A 273 -24.65 -9.33 -16.22
N HIS A 274 -24.83 -10.20 -17.22
CA HIS A 274 -23.82 -10.45 -18.26
C HIS A 274 -23.50 -9.18 -19.06
N GLU A 275 -24.50 -8.44 -19.55
CA GLU A 275 -24.31 -7.16 -20.27
C GLU A 275 -23.56 -6.11 -19.44
N ASP A 276 -23.66 -6.14 -18.11
CA ASP A 276 -22.96 -5.23 -17.20
C ASP A 276 -21.55 -5.72 -16.84
N VAL A 277 -21.32 -7.03 -16.69
CA VAL A 277 -19.96 -7.60 -16.50
C VAL A 277 -19.13 -7.45 -17.78
N GLU A 278 -19.68 -7.73 -18.96
CA GLU A 278 -19.00 -7.54 -20.25
C GLU A 278 -18.54 -6.09 -20.44
N ARG A 279 -19.36 -5.12 -20.00
CA ARG A 279 -19.12 -3.69 -20.20
C ARG A 279 -18.15 -3.07 -19.20
N ASN A 280 -18.18 -3.52 -17.94
CA ASN A 280 -17.46 -2.88 -16.85
C ASN A 280 -16.38 -3.76 -16.20
N SER A 281 -16.29 -5.04 -16.56
CA SER A 281 -15.54 -6.10 -15.86
C SER A 281 -16.00 -6.37 -14.41
N TYR A 282 -17.11 -5.77 -13.95
CA TYR A 282 -17.69 -6.07 -12.63
C TYR A 282 -19.19 -5.76 -12.57
N THR A 283 -19.86 -6.31 -11.56
CA THR A 283 -21.22 -5.87 -11.16
C THR A 283 -21.52 -6.18 -9.69
N PHE A 284 -22.51 -5.50 -9.12
CA PHE A 284 -22.90 -5.59 -7.71
C PHE A 284 -24.39 -5.92 -7.58
N LEU A 285 -24.70 -7.09 -7.03
CA LEU A 285 -26.06 -7.62 -6.88
C LEU A 285 -26.51 -7.44 -5.41
N SER A 286 -27.30 -6.40 -5.15
CA SER A 286 -27.86 -6.10 -3.82
C SER A 286 -28.95 -7.10 -3.40
N ASP A 287 -29.03 -7.41 -2.11
CA ASP A 287 -30.03 -8.33 -1.56
C ASP A 287 -29.98 -9.72 -2.23
N TYR A 288 -28.76 -10.21 -2.49
CA TYR A 288 -28.54 -11.42 -3.30
C TYR A 288 -29.06 -12.69 -2.63
N LEU A 289 -28.85 -12.86 -1.32
CA LEU A 289 -29.44 -13.94 -0.55
C LEU A 289 -30.80 -13.53 -0.01
N LYS A 290 -31.72 -14.49 0.11
CA LYS A 290 -33.02 -14.28 0.77
C LYS A 290 -32.82 -13.84 2.22
N ASP A 291 -33.58 -12.84 2.68
CA ASP A 291 -33.43 -12.22 4.02
C ASP A 291 -33.33 -13.23 5.18
N GLU A 292 -34.16 -14.27 5.16
CA GLU A 292 -34.20 -15.33 6.19
C GLU A 292 -32.90 -16.15 6.22
N ILE A 293 -32.31 -16.40 5.05
CA ILE A 293 -31.04 -17.09 4.88
C ILE A 293 -29.90 -16.19 5.34
N TYR A 294 -29.87 -14.93 4.90
CA TYR A 294 -28.84 -13.97 5.31
C TYR A 294 -28.81 -13.77 6.84
N ALA A 295 -29.99 -13.64 7.48
CA ALA A 295 -30.10 -13.51 8.93
C ALA A 295 -29.59 -14.76 9.68
N THR A 296 -29.83 -15.96 9.12
CA THR A 296 -29.31 -17.22 9.66
C THR A 296 -27.79 -17.27 9.53
N LEU A 297 -27.23 -16.98 8.35
CA LEU A 297 -25.78 -16.99 8.11
C LEU A 297 -25.04 -15.96 8.97
N ARG A 298 -25.60 -14.76 9.15
CA ARG A 298 -25.04 -13.74 10.07
C ARG A 298 -24.96 -14.24 11.51
N THR A 299 -25.90 -15.09 11.93
CA THR A 299 -25.89 -15.69 13.26
C THR A 299 -24.85 -16.81 13.36
N ASP A 300 -24.77 -17.68 12.35
CA ASP A 300 -23.76 -18.76 12.29
C ASP A 300 -22.32 -18.22 12.25
N LEU A 301 -22.08 -17.10 11.55
CA LEU A 301 -20.76 -16.46 11.44
C LEU A 301 -20.22 -15.96 12.79
N ALA A 302 -21.10 -15.59 13.71
CA ALA A 302 -20.77 -15.17 15.07
C ALA A 302 -20.64 -16.35 16.05
N SER A 303 -20.67 -17.60 15.57
CA SER A 303 -20.56 -18.80 16.41
C SER A 303 -19.13 -19.02 16.93
N ASP A 304 -19.01 -19.20 18.25
CA ASP A 304 -17.79 -19.66 18.92
C ASP A 304 -17.31 -21.06 18.48
N SER A 305 -18.12 -21.79 17.69
CA SER A 305 -17.72 -23.10 17.14
C SER A 305 -16.67 -23.00 16.03
N ILE A 306 -16.57 -21.86 15.34
CA ILE A 306 -15.69 -21.70 14.19
C ILE A 306 -14.25 -21.48 14.68
N VAL A 307 -13.34 -22.35 14.24
CA VAL A 307 -11.90 -22.21 14.50
C VAL A 307 -11.30 -21.30 13.43
N TRP A 308 -10.90 -20.10 13.83
CA TRP A 308 -10.25 -19.12 12.97
C TRP A 308 -8.73 -19.28 13.01
N LYS A 309 -8.08 -19.14 11.85
CA LYS A 309 -6.63 -19.29 11.68
C LYS A 309 -6.06 -18.02 11.06
N LYS A 310 -5.11 -17.38 11.74
CA LYS A 310 -4.38 -16.21 11.22
C LYS A 310 -3.62 -16.57 9.94
N VAL A 311 -3.83 -15.80 8.89
CA VAL A 311 -3.14 -15.88 7.60
C VAL A 311 -2.07 -14.80 7.52
N GLY A 312 -0.91 -15.18 7.00
CA GLY A 312 0.24 -14.30 6.76
C GLY A 312 0.93 -14.65 5.44
N PRO A 313 2.22 -14.30 5.26
CA PRO A 313 3.08 -13.58 6.21
C PRO A 313 2.73 -12.09 6.31
N ALA A 314 3.17 -11.45 7.40
CA ALA A 314 2.75 -10.10 7.78
C ALA A 314 3.16 -9.00 6.78
N ASP A 315 4.23 -9.19 6.01
CA ASP A 315 4.66 -8.30 4.92
C ASP A 315 3.86 -8.46 3.62
N ILE A 316 2.78 -9.27 3.64
CA ILE A 316 1.80 -9.39 2.53
C ILE A 316 0.36 -9.30 3.02
N ARG A 317 0.05 -9.87 4.20
CA ARG A 317 -1.33 -9.94 4.70
C ARG A 317 -1.41 -10.22 6.19
N ASN A 318 -2.50 -9.75 6.79
CA ASN A 318 -2.86 -10.01 8.17
C ASN A 318 -4.38 -10.09 8.29
N TYR A 319 -4.96 -11.28 8.26
CA TYR A 319 -6.39 -11.53 8.50
C TYR A 319 -6.59 -12.96 9.01
N GLU A 320 -7.82 -13.39 9.26
CA GLU A 320 -8.11 -14.76 9.69
C GLU A 320 -9.01 -15.49 8.68
N VAL A 321 -8.84 -16.80 8.53
CA VAL A 321 -9.70 -17.68 7.71
C VAL A 321 -10.28 -18.80 8.57
N ALA A 322 -11.53 -19.15 8.32
CA ALA A 322 -12.22 -20.23 9.03
C ALA A 322 -11.71 -21.62 8.65
N ASP A 323 -11.66 -22.54 9.61
CA ASP A 323 -11.53 -23.97 9.35
C ASP A 323 -12.88 -24.55 8.88
N GLU A 324 -12.93 -25.00 7.62
CA GLU A 324 -14.14 -25.54 6.98
C GLU A 324 -14.80 -26.68 7.77
N GLU A 325 -14.01 -27.49 8.49
CA GLU A 325 -14.55 -28.60 9.28
C GLU A 325 -15.28 -28.16 10.56
N THR A 326 -15.17 -26.87 10.91
CA THR A 326 -15.75 -26.29 12.13
C THR A 326 -16.95 -25.36 11.87
N LEU A 327 -17.34 -25.19 10.61
CA LEU A 327 -18.48 -24.40 10.19
C LEU A 327 -19.81 -25.04 10.66
N PRO A 328 -20.77 -24.26 11.23
CA PRO A 328 -22.13 -24.70 11.47
C PRO A 328 -22.83 -25.25 10.22
N ASP A 329 -23.81 -26.14 10.39
CA ASP A 329 -24.42 -26.91 9.29
C ASP A 329 -25.02 -26.05 8.14
N VAL A 330 -25.62 -24.90 8.44
CA VAL A 330 -26.21 -24.02 7.42
C VAL A 330 -25.11 -23.24 6.72
N LEU A 331 -24.19 -22.63 7.47
CA LEU A 331 -23.00 -21.97 6.92
C LEU A 331 -22.12 -22.92 6.07
N LYS A 332 -21.95 -24.20 6.46
CA LYS A 332 -21.17 -25.18 5.69
C LYS A 332 -21.86 -25.55 4.36
N LYS A 333 -23.19 -25.67 4.35
CA LYS A 333 -23.95 -25.86 3.10
C LYS A 333 -23.88 -24.64 2.19
N PHE A 334 -23.96 -23.44 2.75
CA PHE A 334 -23.77 -22.19 2.02
C PHE A 334 -22.36 -22.09 1.42
N TYR A 335 -21.33 -22.43 2.19
CA TYR A 335 -19.94 -22.49 1.72
C TYR A 335 -19.77 -23.49 0.56
N ASN A 336 -20.36 -24.67 0.69
CA ASN A 336 -20.31 -25.70 -0.36
C ASN A 336 -21.17 -25.40 -1.59
N MET A 337 -22.22 -24.56 -1.47
CA MET A 337 -22.97 -24.09 -2.64
C MET A 337 -22.05 -23.41 -3.66
N PHE A 338 -21.10 -22.57 -3.21
CA PHE A 338 -20.15 -21.91 -4.10
C PHE A 338 -19.18 -22.87 -4.80
N LYS A 339 -18.96 -24.06 -4.23
CA LYS A 339 -18.17 -25.14 -4.85
C LYS A 339 -18.95 -26.00 -5.85
N SER A 340 -20.28 -25.91 -5.86
CA SER A 340 -21.14 -26.82 -6.63
C SER A 340 -21.11 -26.52 -8.12
N THR A 341 -21.18 -27.56 -8.96
CA THR A 341 -21.36 -27.40 -10.43
C THR A 341 -22.57 -26.55 -10.79
N THR A 342 -23.58 -26.50 -9.91
CA THR A 342 -24.77 -25.64 -10.11
C THR A 342 -24.42 -24.15 -9.98
N MET A 343 -23.53 -23.76 -9.06
CA MET A 343 -23.02 -22.39 -8.98
C MET A 343 -22.08 -22.07 -10.15
N PHE A 344 -21.17 -22.98 -10.51
CA PHE A 344 -20.29 -22.77 -11.68
C PHE A 344 -21.10 -22.52 -12.96
N GLN A 345 -22.20 -23.24 -13.17
CA GLN A 345 -23.13 -22.98 -14.28
C GLN A 345 -23.79 -21.59 -14.17
N LEU A 346 -24.29 -21.20 -13.00
CA LEU A 346 -24.90 -19.86 -12.84
C LEU A 346 -23.89 -18.73 -13.07
N LEU A 347 -22.63 -18.91 -12.64
CA LEU A 347 -21.56 -17.95 -12.89
C LEU A 347 -21.19 -17.89 -14.38
N LYS A 348 -21.16 -19.04 -15.09
CA LYS A 348 -21.04 -19.07 -16.56
C LYS A 348 -22.22 -18.34 -17.22
N ASP A 349 -23.44 -18.53 -16.75
CA ASP A 349 -24.62 -17.81 -17.27
C ASP A 349 -24.56 -16.29 -17.00
N TYR A 350 -23.90 -15.86 -15.91
CA TYR A 350 -23.68 -14.44 -15.58
C TYR A 350 -22.52 -13.78 -16.31
N THR A 351 -21.55 -14.53 -16.83
CA THR A 351 -20.26 -13.96 -17.29
C THR A 351 -19.77 -14.47 -18.65
N GLU A 352 -20.40 -15.51 -19.18
CA GLU A 352 -19.97 -16.31 -20.36
C GLU A 352 -18.56 -16.93 -20.28
N LEU A 353 -17.90 -16.84 -19.12
CA LEU A 353 -16.59 -17.45 -18.87
C LEU A 353 -16.65 -18.98 -18.90
N ASP A 354 -15.55 -19.63 -19.30
CA ASP A 354 -15.47 -21.08 -19.40
C ASP A 354 -15.23 -21.75 -18.03
N LEU A 355 -16.30 -21.74 -17.23
CA LEU A 355 -16.36 -22.29 -15.87
C LEU A 355 -17.05 -23.68 -15.81
N VAL A 356 -17.33 -24.31 -16.94
CA VAL A 356 -18.02 -25.61 -16.99
C VAL A 356 -17.34 -26.52 -18.00
N VAL A 357 -16.85 -27.67 -17.52
CA VAL A 357 -16.12 -28.69 -18.30
C VAL A 357 -16.85 -29.05 -19.59
N SER A 358 -16.19 -28.85 -20.73
CA SER A 358 -16.62 -29.38 -22.03
C SER A 358 -16.30 -30.88 -22.12
N GLU A 359 -17.06 -31.66 -22.89
CA GLU A 359 -16.81 -33.12 -23.02
C GLU A 359 -15.53 -33.46 -23.82
N GLU A 360 -14.83 -32.46 -24.37
CA GLU A 360 -13.72 -32.66 -25.33
C GLU A 360 -12.33 -32.21 -24.81
N GLU A 361 -12.23 -31.58 -23.63
CA GLU A 361 -11.00 -30.95 -23.13
C GLU A 361 -10.31 -31.69 -21.97
N VAL A 362 -9.03 -31.37 -21.74
CA VAL A 362 -8.12 -32.11 -20.85
C VAL A 362 -7.91 -31.42 -19.50
N THR A 363 -8.13 -30.11 -19.44
CA THR A 363 -8.14 -29.29 -18.22
C THR A 363 -9.56 -29.20 -17.63
N LYS A 364 -9.68 -28.64 -16.42
CA LYS A 364 -10.94 -28.43 -15.74
C LYS A 364 -10.95 -27.06 -15.05
N PRO A 365 -12.10 -26.37 -15.02
CA PRO A 365 -12.24 -25.13 -14.29
C PRO A 365 -12.04 -25.43 -12.81
N ARG A 366 -11.39 -24.51 -12.11
CA ARG A 366 -10.95 -24.68 -10.72
C ARG A 366 -11.25 -23.42 -9.94
N MET A 367 -11.30 -23.54 -8.61
CA MET A 367 -11.52 -22.39 -7.75
C MET A 367 -10.65 -22.38 -6.50
N GLN A 368 -10.60 -21.24 -5.84
CA GLN A 368 -10.21 -21.06 -4.45
C GLN A 368 -11.39 -20.47 -3.69
N ILE A 369 -11.49 -20.75 -2.39
CA ILE A 369 -12.52 -20.18 -1.51
C ILE A 369 -11.94 -19.96 -0.12
N GLU A 370 -12.18 -18.77 0.43
CA GLU A 370 -11.83 -18.38 1.80
C GLU A 370 -13.03 -17.73 2.45
N LEU A 371 -13.47 -18.25 3.61
CA LEU A 371 -14.30 -17.48 4.53
C LEU A 371 -13.37 -16.74 5.49
N GLN A 372 -13.27 -15.43 5.31
CA GLN A 372 -12.36 -14.57 6.05
C GLN A 372 -13.08 -13.82 7.17
N ARG A 373 -12.39 -13.58 8.28
CA ARG A 373 -12.78 -12.68 9.37
C ARG A 373 -11.80 -11.52 9.48
N TRP A 374 -12.35 -10.33 9.63
CA TRP A 374 -11.65 -9.05 9.60
C TRP A 374 -12.01 -8.21 10.83
N THR A 375 -11.04 -7.46 11.34
CA THR A 375 -11.18 -6.52 12.47
C THR A 375 -10.04 -5.50 12.46
N SER A 376 -9.99 -4.57 13.42
CA SER A 376 -8.88 -3.61 13.57
C SER A 376 -7.51 -4.30 13.52
N GLY A 377 -6.61 -3.76 12.70
CA GLY A 377 -5.30 -4.32 12.42
C GLY A 377 -5.22 -5.25 11.20
N CYS A 378 -6.34 -5.60 10.56
CA CYS A 378 -6.33 -6.44 9.36
C CYS A 378 -5.98 -5.67 8.07
N TYR A 379 -5.29 -6.32 7.13
CA TYR A 379 -4.87 -5.75 5.84
C TYR A 379 -4.38 -6.80 4.84
N THR A 380 -4.21 -6.36 3.58
CA THR A 380 -3.30 -6.98 2.59
C THR A 380 -2.39 -5.90 1.98
N LEU A 381 -1.29 -6.31 1.35
CA LEU A 381 -0.30 -5.46 0.70
C LEU A 381 0.00 -5.97 -0.72
N ILE A 382 0.36 -5.04 -1.60
CA ILE A 382 1.01 -5.31 -2.88
C ILE A 382 2.46 -5.74 -2.57
N CYS A 383 2.93 -6.82 -3.19
CA CYS A 383 4.27 -7.35 -2.91
C CYS A 383 5.12 -7.38 -4.18
N ASP A 384 5.98 -6.36 -4.35
CA ASP A 384 6.94 -6.26 -5.45
C ASP A 384 7.78 -7.54 -5.62
N LYS A 385 8.11 -8.20 -4.51
CA LYS A 385 8.89 -9.46 -4.47
C LYS A 385 8.18 -10.66 -5.12
N LEU A 386 6.91 -10.54 -5.51
CA LEU A 386 6.16 -11.52 -6.32
C LEU A 386 6.07 -11.12 -7.80
N LEU A 387 6.35 -9.86 -8.15
CA LEU A 387 6.38 -9.35 -9.51
C LEU A 387 7.79 -9.50 -10.14
N ASP A 388 8.82 -9.52 -9.30
CA ASP A 388 10.25 -9.69 -9.61
C ASP A 388 10.62 -11.15 -10.02
N ASN A 389 9.95 -11.71 -11.04
CA ASN A 389 10.30 -13.03 -11.62
C ASN A 389 11.44 -12.98 -12.65
N GLU A 390 11.95 -11.79 -13.00
CA GLU A 390 13.08 -11.61 -13.91
C GLU A 390 14.42 -11.43 -13.16
N PRO A 391 15.47 -12.21 -13.48
CA PRO A 391 16.74 -12.17 -12.77
C PRO A 391 17.61 -10.98 -13.22
N TYR A 392 17.48 -9.84 -12.54
CA TYR A 392 18.37 -8.68 -12.74
C TYR A 392 19.85 -9.00 -12.47
N THR A 393 20.61 -9.27 -13.53
CA THR A 393 22.07 -9.33 -13.48
C THR A 393 22.67 -7.93 -13.46
N TYR A 394 23.27 -7.53 -12.32
CA TYR A 394 24.09 -6.32 -12.29
C TYR A 394 25.35 -6.50 -13.15
N VAL A 395 25.48 -5.65 -14.18
CA VAL A 395 26.76 -5.39 -14.84
C VAL A 395 27.54 -4.37 -13.99
N ASN A 396 28.81 -4.63 -13.73
CA ASN A 396 29.68 -3.72 -12.97
C ASN A 396 30.03 -2.48 -13.79
N ASP A 397 29.53 -1.31 -13.40
CA ASP A 397 30.06 -0.02 -13.85
C ASP A 397 30.85 0.70 -12.74
N GLU A 398 32.12 0.33 -12.59
CA GLU A 398 33.11 1.09 -11.79
C GLU A 398 33.61 2.37 -12.51
N LYS A 399 32.80 2.96 -13.41
CA LYS A 399 33.22 4.07 -14.29
C LYS A 399 32.27 5.27 -14.31
N CYS A 400 31.84 5.72 -13.13
CA CYS A 400 31.24 7.05 -12.98
C CYS A 400 31.73 7.85 -11.74
N TYR A 401 33.01 7.67 -11.35
CA TYR A 401 33.66 8.50 -10.33
C TYR A 401 35.08 8.94 -10.72
N SER A 402 35.20 9.54 -11.90
CA SER A 402 36.38 10.34 -12.28
C SER A 402 36.01 11.35 -13.36
N ASN A 403 35.69 12.60 -12.96
CA ASN A 403 35.93 13.86 -13.70
C ASN A 403 35.20 15.06 -13.05
N ILE A 404 35.59 15.42 -11.82
CA ILE A 404 35.39 16.79 -11.31
C ILE A 404 36.72 17.27 -10.72
N TYR A 405 37.72 17.48 -11.59
CA TYR A 405 38.89 18.33 -11.36
C TYR A 405 39.71 18.46 -12.66
N SER A 406 39.46 19.51 -13.44
CA SER A 406 40.52 20.34 -14.02
C SER A 406 39.96 21.57 -14.71
N SER A 407 40.70 22.67 -14.60
CA SER A 407 40.40 24.01 -15.12
C SER A 407 40.91 24.24 -16.54
N ASP A 408 40.26 25.18 -17.22
CA ASP A 408 40.79 26.14 -18.22
C ASP A 408 41.78 25.68 -19.31
N SER A 409 41.34 25.74 -20.58
CA SER A 409 42.12 26.38 -21.65
C SER A 409 41.25 26.71 -22.88
N GLU A 410 41.66 27.75 -23.62
CA GLU A 410 40.90 28.43 -24.68
C GLU A 410 40.98 27.76 -26.08
N GLU A 411 40.34 28.44 -27.06
CA GLU A 411 40.64 28.49 -28.51
C GLU A 411 39.87 27.61 -29.52
N ASN A 412 38.90 28.27 -30.17
CA ASN A 412 38.82 28.53 -31.62
C ASN A 412 38.56 27.42 -32.67
N ALA A 413 37.64 27.81 -33.59
CA ALA A 413 37.67 27.62 -35.06
C ALA A 413 36.83 26.51 -35.76
N SER A 414 35.65 26.94 -36.21
CA SER A 414 35.27 27.05 -37.65
C SER A 414 34.74 25.85 -38.46
N ASN A 415 33.89 26.22 -39.44
CA ASN A 415 33.57 25.56 -40.72
C ASN A 415 32.67 24.30 -40.67
N ASN A 416 31.43 24.37 -41.18
CA ASN A 416 30.99 24.17 -42.59
C ASN A 416 30.62 22.69 -42.87
N SER A 417 29.63 22.32 -43.69
CA SER A 417 28.55 23.06 -44.40
C SER A 417 27.66 22.05 -45.18
N ASN A 418 26.62 22.52 -45.91
CA ASN A 418 25.92 21.86 -47.06
C ASN A 418 24.97 20.68 -46.75
N ASP A 419 23.94 20.30 -47.56
CA ASP A 419 23.22 20.83 -48.78
C ASP A 419 21.92 19.99 -48.93
N ASP A 420 20.83 20.31 -49.68
CA ASP A 420 20.24 21.53 -50.30
C ASP A 420 18.71 21.38 -50.15
N ASP A 421 17.97 22.48 -50.17
CA ASP A 421 16.50 22.51 -50.25
C ASP A 421 15.95 21.79 -51.51
N LYS A 422 14.70 21.29 -51.45
CA LYS A 422 13.55 21.79 -52.28
C LYS A 422 12.27 20.91 -52.27
N ASN A 423 11.14 21.55 -51.94
CA ASN A 423 9.90 21.74 -52.75
C ASN A 423 9.26 20.53 -53.51
N ASN A 424 7.93 20.36 -53.65
CA ASN A 424 6.82 21.33 -53.51
C ASN A 424 5.38 20.69 -53.53
N THR A 425 4.42 21.37 -52.89
CA THR A 425 2.97 21.56 -53.25
C THR A 425 1.96 20.40 -53.57
N THR A 426 1.05 20.15 -52.60
CA THR A 426 -0.45 20.34 -52.59
C THR A 426 -1.47 19.75 -53.60
N SER A 427 -2.69 19.51 -53.05
CA SER A 427 -4.06 19.30 -53.62
C SER A 427 -4.50 17.83 -53.90
N GLU A 428 -5.78 17.41 -53.80
CA GLU A 428 -7.05 18.07 -53.44
C GLU A 428 -8.11 17.07 -52.87
N CYS A 429 -9.37 17.48 -52.65
CA CYS A 429 -10.42 16.82 -51.84
C CYS A 429 -11.34 15.80 -52.59
N ASN A 430 -12.04 14.88 -51.88
CA ASN A 430 -13.52 14.65 -51.99
C ASN A 430 -14.15 13.42 -51.22
N THR A 431 -15.08 13.71 -50.31
CA THR A 431 -16.49 13.22 -50.15
C THR A 431 -16.92 11.72 -50.22
N SER A 432 -17.71 11.23 -49.22
CA SER A 432 -19.07 10.58 -49.36
C SER A 432 -19.71 10.02 -48.05
N LEU A 433 -21.05 9.91 -47.99
CA LEU A 433 -21.88 9.52 -46.81
C LEU A 433 -22.49 8.09 -46.90
N SER A 434 -22.98 7.52 -45.78
CA SER A 434 -24.34 6.90 -45.68
C SER A 434 -24.72 6.42 -44.26
N SER A 435 -26.02 6.19 -44.00
CA SER A 435 -26.60 5.69 -42.72
C SER A 435 -27.87 4.85 -42.97
N PRO A 436 -28.16 3.85 -42.11
CA PRO A 436 -29.52 3.47 -41.64
C PRO A 436 -29.53 3.12 -40.12
N GLU A 437 -30.61 2.91 -39.36
CA GLU A 437 -32.08 3.17 -39.44
C GLU A 437 -32.64 3.16 -37.98
N GLN A 438 -33.97 3.20 -37.77
CA GLN A 438 -34.63 2.99 -36.45
C GLN A 438 -35.87 2.08 -36.57
N LYS A 439 -36.27 1.40 -35.48
CA LYS A 439 -37.60 0.75 -35.33
C LYS A 439 -38.17 0.93 -33.92
N GLU A 440 -39.48 1.17 -33.85
CA GLU A 440 -40.25 1.43 -32.63
C GLU A 440 -40.82 0.15 -31.98
N PHE A 441 -41.22 0.25 -30.71
CA PHE A 441 -41.84 -0.80 -29.89
C PHE A 441 -43.37 -0.59 -29.76
N ASP A 442 -44.11 -1.67 -29.52
CA ASP A 442 -45.57 -1.66 -29.29
C ASP A 442 -45.89 -1.79 -27.79
N GLU A 443 -46.75 -0.91 -27.26
CA GLU A 443 -47.18 -0.89 -25.86
C GLU A 443 -48.58 -1.49 -25.71
N ASN A 444 -48.73 -2.68 -25.10
CA ASN A 444 -49.92 -3.09 -24.32
C ASN A 444 -49.74 -4.49 -23.66
N ASP A 445 -49.09 -4.57 -22.50
CA ASP A 445 -49.19 -5.74 -21.60
C ASP A 445 -49.51 -5.28 -20.14
N PRO A 446 -50.65 -5.70 -19.55
CA PRO A 446 -51.04 -5.32 -18.19
C PRO A 446 -50.13 -5.89 -17.07
N LEU A 447 -49.21 -6.82 -17.34
CA LEU A 447 -48.34 -7.42 -16.31
C LEU A 447 -47.26 -6.47 -15.76
N GLN A 448 -46.90 -5.39 -16.46
CA GLN A 448 -45.90 -4.43 -15.97
C GLN A 448 -46.31 -3.68 -14.68
N LYS A 449 -47.62 -3.57 -14.39
CA LYS A 449 -48.11 -2.78 -13.24
C LYS A 449 -47.88 -3.43 -11.88
N ILE A 450 -47.63 -4.75 -11.83
CA ILE A 450 -47.34 -5.45 -10.56
C ILE A 450 -45.84 -5.37 -10.24
N ILE A 451 -44.97 -5.50 -11.25
CA ILE A 451 -43.50 -5.48 -11.10
C ILE A 451 -43.01 -4.11 -10.61
N HIS A 452 -43.54 -3.01 -11.15
CA HIS A 452 -43.17 -1.67 -10.68
C HIS A 452 -43.57 -1.38 -9.22
N SER A 453 -44.56 -2.07 -8.65
CA SER A 453 -45.06 -1.76 -7.30
C SER A 453 -44.11 -2.18 -6.15
N ARG A 454 -43.20 -3.11 -6.41
CA ARG A 454 -42.19 -3.56 -5.44
C ARG A 454 -40.77 -3.04 -5.73
N CYS A 455 -40.42 -2.80 -7.00
CA CYS A 455 -39.11 -2.23 -7.35
C CYS A 455 -39.03 -0.69 -7.33
N ALA A 456 -40.15 0.04 -7.21
CA ALA A 456 -40.14 1.52 -7.28
C ALA A 456 -39.85 2.24 -5.94
N ARG A 457 -39.17 1.62 -4.97
CA ARG A 457 -38.71 2.33 -3.74
C ARG A 457 -37.33 2.97 -3.86
N THR A 458 -36.57 2.69 -4.92
CA THR A 458 -35.15 3.09 -5.00
C THR A 458 -34.76 3.75 -6.33
N VAL A 459 -35.62 4.62 -6.89
CA VAL A 459 -35.17 5.59 -7.92
C VAL A 459 -35.77 6.98 -7.69
N SER A 460 -34.89 7.93 -7.37
CA SER A 460 -35.06 9.39 -7.51
C SER A 460 -36.11 10.13 -6.64
N LYS A 461 -35.65 10.75 -5.55
CA LYS A 461 -35.14 12.15 -5.63
C LYS A 461 -34.48 12.67 -4.35
N ASN A 462 -33.19 12.99 -4.48
CA ASN A 462 -32.63 14.17 -3.81
C ASN A 462 -33.35 15.44 -4.32
N LEU A 463 -33.45 16.44 -3.43
CA LEU A 463 -33.69 17.89 -3.62
C LEU A 463 -34.93 18.48 -2.94
N LEU A 464 -34.66 19.35 -1.96
CA LEU A 464 -35.38 20.58 -1.55
C LEU A 464 -34.40 21.28 -0.56
N MET A 465 -34.06 22.58 -0.60
CA MET A 465 -34.68 23.78 -1.19
C MET A 465 -33.61 24.74 -1.78
N SER A 466 -33.80 25.38 -2.96
CA SER A 466 -34.45 26.69 -3.22
C SER A 466 -33.68 27.92 -2.66
N SER A 467 -33.45 29.07 -3.34
CA SER A 467 -33.87 29.60 -4.67
C SER A 467 -32.98 30.78 -5.12
N PRO A 468 -32.87 31.15 -6.42
CA PRO A 468 -32.18 32.37 -6.88
C PRO A 468 -33.06 33.37 -7.69
N ILE A 469 -33.08 34.67 -7.35
CA ILE A 469 -33.71 35.74 -8.18
C ILE A 469 -32.91 37.07 -8.22
N LYS A 470 -32.35 37.37 -9.42
CA LYS A 470 -32.17 38.67 -10.13
C LYS A 470 -31.10 39.74 -9.77
N LEU A 471 -30.30 40.04 -10.83
CA LEU A 471 -29.80 41.35 -11.32
C LEU A 471 -28.69 42.04 -10.47
N LYS A 472 -27.67 42.72 -11.03
CA LYS A 472 -27.45 43.33 -12.37
C LYS A 472 -25.94 43.38 -12.72
N ALA A 473 -25.58 43.74 -13.97
CA ALA A 473 -24.22 43.58 -14.53
C ALA A 473 -23.24 44.75 -14.33
N SER A 474 -21.93 44.45 -14.32
CA SER A 474 -20.84 45.26 -14.93
C SER A 474 -19.53 44.47 -15.05
N SER A 475 -18.90 44.50 -16.23
CA SER A 475 -17.50 44.10 -16.51
C SER A 475 -16.58 45.37 -16.44
N PRO A 476 -15.24 45.36 -16.71
CA PRO A 476 -14.38 44.31 -17.28
C PRO A 476 -12.93 44.21 -16.72
N GLN A 477 -12.06 43.50 -17.46
CA GLN A 477 -10.58 43.55 -17.55
C GLN A 477 -9.70 42.60 -16.70
N LYS A 478 -9.10 41.62 -17.40
CA LYS A 478 -7.77 41.04 -17.10
C LYS A 478 -6.66 41.99 -17.58
N PRO A 479 -5.50 42.08 -16.90
CA PRO A 479 -4.22 42.38 -17.54
C PRO A 479 -3.48 41.09 -17.98
N LYS A 480 -2.53 41.24 -18.90
CA LYS A 480 -1.60 40.18 -19.36
C LYS A 480 -0.22 40.38 -18.74
N TYR A 481 0.45 39.28 -18.38
CA TYR A 481 1.91 39.05 -18.49
C TYR A 481 2.04 37.54 -18.78
N ARG A 482 2.62 37.04 -19.89
CA ARG A 482 3.95 37.18 -20.52
C ARG A 482 5.08 36.47 -19.78
N ASP A 483 5.73 35.62 -20.56
CA ASP A 483 6.65 34.53 -20.22
C ASP A 483 8.09 34.99 -20.04
N THR A 484 8.89 34.19 -19.33
CA THR A 484 10.32 33.94 -19.59
C THR A 484 10.71 32.56 -19.04
N ASP A 485 10.93 31.63 -19.96
CA ASP A 485 11.87 30.50 -20.06
C ASP A 485 12.67 29.96 -18.83
N ASP A 486 12.84 28.63 -18.86
CA ASP A 486 14.01 27.80 -18.46
C ASP A 486 14.54 27.86 -17.00
N SER A 487 15.09 26.82 -16.37
CA SER A 487 15.21 25.35 -16.60
C SER A 487 15.50 24.69 -15.22
N ASP A 488 15.64 23.38 -14.97
CA ASP A 488 15.70 22.14 -15.75
C ASP A 488 14.91 21.02 -15.01
N VAL A 489 14.64 19.88 -15.66
CA VAL A 489 14.24 18.60 -15.02
C VAL A 489 14.93 17.45 -15.74
N SER A 490 15.60 16.57 -15.00
CA SER A 490 16.25 15.34 -15.50
C SER A 490 16.09 14.21 -14.48
N ASP A 491 16.13 12.93 -14.82
CA ASP A 491 15.91 12.24 -16.11
C ASP A 491 15.52 10.80 -15.75
N ILE A 492 14.35 10.32 -16.17
CA ILE A 492 14.08 8.87 -16.26
C ILE A 492 13.04 8.63 -17.36
N GLY A 493 13.52 8.29 -18.55
CA GLY A 493 12.68 8.18 -19.74
C GLY A 493 13.47 8.38 -21.02
N ASP A 494 14.15 7.32 -21.45
CA ASP A 494 14.31 6.96 -22.87
C ASP A 494 15.23 5.73 -22.97
N TYR A 495 14.63 4.54 -23.13
CA TYR A 495 15.36 3.34 -23.57
C TYR A 495 14.43 2.28 -24.18
N LEU A 496 13.67 2.66 -25.21
CA LEU A 496 13.06 1.71 -26.16
C LEU A 496 13.25 2.21 -27.59
N SER A 497 13.87 1.39 -28.43
CA SER A 497 13.96 1.61 -29.87
C SER A 497 13.37 0.41 -30.60
N ASP A 498 12.72 0.74 -31.72
CA ASP A 498 12.16 -0.11 -32.77
C ASP A 498 10.86 -0.91 -32.47
N PRO A 499 9.86 -0.83 -33.38
CA PRO A 499 8.57 -1.46 -33.19
C PRO A 499 8.62 -2.96 -33.52
N VAL A 500 8.35 -3.80 -32.54
CA VAL A 500 7.99 -5.21 -32.77
C VAL A 500 6.59 -5.24 -33.38
N GLU A 501 6.40 -6.08 -34.41
CA GLU A 501 5.11 -6.24 -35.07
C GLU A 501 4.04 -6.67 -34.06
N CYS A 502 2.89 -6.01 -34.10
CA CYS A 502 1.78 -6.24 -33.19
C CYS A 502 1.13 -7.62 -33.48
N SER A 503 1.63 -8.66 -32.84
CA SER A 503 0.86 -9.88 -32.59
C SER A 503 -0.21 -9.57 -31.55
N ASP A 504 -1.46 -9.95 -31.82
CA ASP A 504 -2.52 -9.90 -30.81
C ASP A 504 -2.02 -10.58 -29.53
N PRO A 505 -2.12 -9.94 -28.34
CA PRO A 505 -1.76 -10.62 -27.11
C PRO A 505 -2.66 -11.84 -26.97
N GLU A 506 -2.05 -13.02 -26.78
CA GLU A 506 -2.77 -14.22 -26.40
C GLU A 506 -3.66 -13.85 -25.19
N LYS A 507 -4.96 -14.17 -25.26
CA LYS A 507 -5.88 -13.90 -24.14
C LYS A 507 -5.36 -14.65 -22.91
N GLU A 508 -4.70 -13.94 -22.01
CA GLU A 508 -4.35 -14.50 -20.69
C GLU A 508 -5.66 -14.94 -20.01
N PRO A 509 -5.71 -16.16 -19.43
CA PRO A 509 -6.95 -16.72 -18.91
C PRO A 509 -7.49 -15.83 -17.78
N GLY A 510 -8.79 -15.56 -17.86
CA GLY A 510 -9.47 -14.67 -16.95
C GLY A 510 -9.68 -15.29 -15.57
N VAL A 511 -9.80 -14.42 -14.57
CA VAL A 511 -10.06 -14.82 -13.19
C VAL A 511 -11.28 -14.05 -12.67
N LEU A 512 -12.30 -14.78 -12.22
CA LEU A 512 -13.50 -14.21 -11.65
C LEU A 512 -13.45 -14.29 -10.12
N ASP A 513 -13.31 -13.15 -9.46
CA ASP A 513 -13.59 -13.05 -8.03
C ASP A 513 -15.09 -12.88 -7.79
N VAL A 514 -15.60 -13.62 -6.81
CA VAL A 514 -16.98 -13.57 -6.32
C VAL A 514 -16.93 -13.33 -4.82
N ILE A 515 -17.41 -12.17 -4.39
CA ILE A 515 -17.31 -11.71 -3.00
C ILE A 515 -18.71 -11.48 -2.43
N ILE A 516 -18.95 -11.92 -1.19
CA ILE A 516 -20.12 -11.52 -0.40
C ILE A 516 -19.70 -11.20 1.03
N GLN A 517 -20.21 -10.09 1.56
CA GLN A 517 -19.78 -9.49 2.81
C GLN A 517 -20.90 -9.52 3.88
N PHE A 518 -20.49 -9.60 5.14
CA PHE A 518 -21.38 -9.74 6.29
C PHE A 518 -20.94 -8.91 7.50
N ASN A 519 -21.92 -8.34 8.21
CA ASN A 519 -21.77 -7.47 9.37
C ASN A 519 -21.02 -6.15 9.06
N THR A 520 -21.06 -5.62 7.83
CA THR A 520 -20.24 -4.45 7.45
C THR A 520 -20.73 -3.12 8.03
N GLY A 521 -21.90 -3.06 8.67
CA GLY A 521 -22.51 -1.80 9.16
C GLY A 521 -21.75 -1.03 10.25
N HIS A 522 -20.60 -1.52 10.72
CA HIS A 522 -19.69 -0.82 11.64
C HIS A 522 -18.32 -0.50 11.01
N VAL A 523 -18.17 -0.74 9.71
CA VAL A 523 -16.98 -0.48 8.91
C VAL A 523 -17.12 0.90 8.24
N SER A 524 -16.03 1.64 8.08
CA SER A 524 -16.04 2.95 7.38
C SER A 524 -16.43 2.79 5.92
N GLU A 525 -17.17 3.75 5.37
CA GLU A 525 -17.48 3.81 3.92
C GLU A 525 -16.20 3.92 3.06
N GLU A 526 -15.10 4.39 3.65
CA GLU A 526 -13.77 4.49 3.01
C GLU A 526 -13.02 3.14 2.95
N HIS A 527 -13.49 2.11 3.68
CA HIS A 527 -12.90 0.78 3.61
C HIS A 527 -13.55 -0.02 2.47
N THR A 528 -12.73 -0.33 1.47
CA THR A 528 -13.11 -0.99 0.23
C THR A 528 -12.14 -2.14 -0.07
N ILE A 529 -12.58 -3.05 -0.92
CA ILE A 529 -11.71 -4.04 -1.56
C ILE A 529 -11.41 -3.51 -2.96
N ASP A 530 -10.16 -3.10 -3.17
CA ASP A 530 -9.70 -2.43 -4.38
C ASP A 530 -9.05 -3.44 -5.34
N TYR A 531 -9.25 -3.21 -6.63
CA TYR A 531 -8.57 -3.95 -7.69
C TYR A 531 -7.65 -2.97 -8.39
N VAL A 532 -6.35 -3.23 -8.27
CA VAL A 532 -5.30 -2.29 -8.66
C VAL A 532 -4.37 -2.92 -9.71
N ASN A 533 -3.94 -2.15 -10.71
CA ASN A 533 -2.80 -2.50 -11.56
C ASN A 533 -1.51 -1.89 -10.99
N PRO A 534 -0.58 -2.69 -10.42
CA PRO A 534 0.64 -2.14 -9.82
C PRO A 534 1.59 -1.44 -10.81
N LYS A 535 1.36 -1.59 -12.13
CA LYS A 535 2.16 -0.98 -13.19
C LYS A 535 1.66 0.40 -13.63
N GLU A 536 0.49 0.85 -13.14
CA GLU A 536 -0.14 2.10 -13.56
C GLU A 536 -0.17 3.14 -12.44
N GLN A 537 0.10 4.40 -12.81
CA GLN A 537 -0.02 5.53 -11.90
C GLN A 537 -1.49 5.86 -11.66
N ASP A 538 -1.90 5.97 -10.40
CA ASP A 538 -3.31 6.01 -9.95
C ASP A 538 -4.13 4.76 -10.39
N GLY A 539 -3.48 3.60 -10.52
CA GLY A 539 -4.03 2.36 -11.09
C GLY A 539 -5.13 1.63 -10.30
N VAL A 540 -5.97 2.33 -9.51
CA VAL A 540 -7.20 1.74 -8.92
C VAL A 540 -8.27 1.64 -10.01
N LEU A 541 -8.65 0.42 -10.37
CA LEU A 541 -9.58 0.16 -11.47
C LEU A 541 -11.02 -0.04 -10.98
N ILE A 542 -11.19 -0.74 -9.85
CA ILE A 542 -12.50 -1.13 -9.31
C ILE A 542 -12.43 -1.07 -7.77
N GLU A 543 -13.37 -0.37 -7.14
CA GLU A 543 -13.53 -0.35 -5.69
C GLU A 543 -14.82 -1.09 -5.30
N VAL A 544 -14.70 -2.16 -4.51
CA VAL A 544 -15.85 -2.90 -3.99
C VAL A 544 -16.21 -2.35 -2.60
N PRO A 545 -17.38 -1.73 -2.42
CA PRO A 545 -17.75 -1.10 -1.15
C PRO A 545 -18.16 -2.13 -0.10
N SER A 546 -17.90 -1.83 1.18
CA SER A 546 -18.26 -2.68 2.32
C SER A 546 -19.78 -2.77 2.56
N LYS A 547 -20.48 -3.68 1.88
CA LYS A 547 -21.96 -3.79 1.93
C LYS A 547 -22.48 -5.19 2.23
N ASP A 548 -23.30 -5.28 3.27
CA ASP A 548 -24.05 -6.46 3.65
C ASP A 548 -24.96 -6.99 2.53
N ASN A 549 -24.98 -8.33 2.36
CA ASN A 549 -25.81 -9.06 1.40
C ASN A 549 -25.69 -8.62 -0.08
N HIS A 550 -24.56 -8.02 -0.46
CA HIS A 550 -24.23 -7.75 -1.85
C HIS A 550 -23.32 -8.85 -2.39
N LEU A 551 -23.70 -9.48 -3.51
CA LEU A 551 -22.77 -10.32 -4.28
C LEU A 551 -22.03 -9.41 -5.27
N CYS A 552 -20.71 -9.39 -5.17
CA CYS A 552 -19.85 -8.64 -6.06
C CYS A 552 -19.13 -9.61 -6.99
N LEU A 553 -19.34 -9.46 -8.30
CA LEU A 553 -18.62 -10.19 -9.34
C LEU A 553 -17.54 -9.24 -9.89
N VAL A 554 -16.28 -9.66 -9.90
CA VAL A 554 -15.16 -8.87 -10.44
C VAL A 554 -14.28 -9.77 -11.31
N PHE A 555 -14.27 -9.48 -12.60
CA PHE A 555 -13.37 -10.10 -13.57
C PHE A 555 -12.03 -9.34 -13.60
N LYS A 556 -10.92 -10.08 -13.46
CA LYS A 556 -9.56 -9.54 -13.49
C LYS A 556 -8.65 -10.41 -14.36
N ASN A 557 -7.60 -9.79 -14.88
CA ASN A 557 -6.49 -10.47 -15.55
C ASN A 557 -5.30 -10.65 -14.56
N VAL A 558 -4.20 -11.23 -15.04
CA VAL A 558 -3.01 -11.51 -14.22
C VAL A 558 -2.32 -10.22 -13.72
N SER A 559 -2.44 -9.10 -14.44
CA SER A 559 -1.87 -7.81 -14.02
C SER A 559 -2.60 -7.12 -12.87
N VAL A 560 -3.84 -7.51 -12.55
CA VAL A 560 -4.67 -6.82 -11.55
C VAL A 560 -4.68 -7.57 -10.21
N THR A 561 -4.25 -6.87 -9.16
CA THR A 561 -4.14 -7.38 -7.79
C THR A 561 -5.34 -6.93 -6.96
N ARG A 562 -5.89 -7.84 -6.14
CA ARG A 562 -6.93 -7.52 -5.14
C ARG A 562 -6.27 -7.05 -3.84
N LEU A 563 -6.65 -5.86 -3.37
CA LEU A 563 -6.12 -5.19 -2.19
C LEU A 563 -7.25 -4.82 -1.23
N HIS A 564 -7.17 -5.32 0.00
CA HIS A 564 -7.98 -4.86 1.12
C HIS A 564 -7.20 -3.80 1.91
N LYS A 565 -7.75 -2.59 2.00
CA LYS A 565 -7.19 -1.48 2.80
C LYS A 565 -7.02 -1.88 4.28
N TYR A 566 -6.17 -1.18 5.03
CA TYR A 566 -6.02 -1.40 6.47
C TYR A 566 -7.32 -1.09 7.23
N VAL A 567 -7.65 -1.93 8.22
CA VAL A 567 -8.78 -1.72 9.13
C VAL A 567 -8.30 -0.99 10.38
N ASN A 568 -8.71 0.26 10.56
CA ASN A 568 -8.34 1.09 11.72
C ASN A 568 -9.12 0.74 13.00
N HIS A 569 -8.72 1.31 14.14
CA HIS A 569 -9.28 1.06 15.46
C HIS A 569 -10.73 1.54 15.68
N TYR A 570 -11.32 2.29 14.76
CA TYR A 570 -12.75 2.64 14.81
C TYR A 570 -13.65 1.46 14.41
N CYS A 571 -13.10 0.46 13.71
CA CYS A 571 -13.76 -0.84 13.52
C CYS A 571 -13.72 -1.62 14.84
N THR A 572 -14.85 -1.69 15.53
CA THR A 572 -14.96 -2.18 16.93
C THR A 572 -15.49 -3.61 17.07
N ASP A 573 -15.85 -4.26 15.98
CA ASP A 573 -16.41 -5.61 15.93
C ASP A 573 -15.77 -6.40 14.77
N TYR A 574 -16.23 -7.62 14.52
CA TYR A 574 -15.83 -8.44 13.38
C TYR A 574 -16.77 -8.29 12.18
N PHE A 575 -16.19 -8.13 10.99
CA PHE A 575 -16.90 -8.34 9.73
C PHE A 575 -16.28 -9.50 8.95
N TYR A 576 -17.04 -10.04 8.00
CA TYR A 576 -16.72 -11.29 7.33
C TYR A 576 -16.85 -11.17 5.83
N ASN A 577 -15.91 -11.77 5.11
CA ASN A 577 -15.90 -11.81 3.65
C ASN A 577 -15.84 -13.28 3.22
N LEU A 578 -16.85 -13.76 2.51
CA LEU A 578 -16.68 -14.98 1.72
C LEU A 578 -16.14 -14.57 0.36
N ILE A 579 -14.93 -15.02 0.04
CA ILE A 579 -14.27 -14.74 -1.22
C ILE A 579 -14.03 -16.05 -1.95
N CYS A 580 -14.60 -16.15 -3.15
CA CYS A 580 -14.34 -17.22 -4.09
C CYS A 580 -13.57 -16.64 -5.28
N THR A 581 -12.58 -17.37 -5.78
CA THR A 581 -11.82 -16.98 -6.97
C THR A 581 -11.87 -18.15 -7.95
N TYR A 582 -12.56 -17.96 -9.07
CA TYR A 582 -12.76 -18.96 -10.13
C TYR A 582 -11.80 -18.69 -11.28
N TYR A 583 -11.25 -19.76 -11.86
CA TYR A 583 -10.30 -19.71 -12.96
C TYR A 583 -10.92 -20.41 -14.17
N GLU A 584 -10.81 -19.76 -15.33
CA GLU A 584 -11.09 -20.39 -16.62
C GLU A 584 -10.07 -21.52 -16.94
N ASP A 585 -10.42 -22.33 -17.93
CA ASP A 585 -9.59 -23.40 -18.50
C ASP A 585 -8.42 -22.90 -19.37
#